data_AF-A0A661PQF9-F1
#
_entry.id   AF-A0A661PQF9-F1
#
_cell.length_a   1.000
_cell.length_b   1.000
_cell.length_c   1.000
_cell.angle_alpha   90.00
_cell.angle_beta   90.00
_cell.angle_gamma   90.00
#
_symmetry.space_group_name_H-M   'P 1'
#
loop_
_entity.id
_entity.type
_entity.pdbx_description
1 polymer ?
#
loop_
_entity_poly.entity_id
_entity_poly.type
_entity_poly.pdbx_seq_one_letter_code
_entity_poly.pdbx_strand_id
1 'polypeptide(L)'
;MIYEAANDYLSILDPVFQLDADLGERLLQSFNGCQLSPGGEIAERIAVLVESWLNHNPEVAAALAAGCCELLSQHDGRGVAAYLDAVTAAGQVTPVLARSAAEKFVVVCAADDSLLYDLTLGFFRDIGPWGPYPLGQVTNGVLALLEIGGAELGVSFARMIAAALQQGVVEKELVRLVERLVTGVKGLSPDKRLWQAIQLERVIAVDRQLAPAFLRGLERGVRFLKEPQLQEFIDVALDGDDQGERRSRFLGLEAIAGRNLCHQLQTMAPLASQLTSLQRYLNSRSGQAISVRPLKEIPKAPVTYQTVSCTNGKKIFLPAEMELGATVKENENYYRLLAGLELAAIEAQSFSFDLMQWQHSCQASGMATPMPGKNQQTIPSEAFRFSDYYAFFALFPHPDLAEKLFNLAEFSRIHSFLECYYPGFARRVELITGALPPLPDAASAGEELARYLYMQMVSSCGPHERRLNLP
;
A
#
# COMPACT_ATOMS: atom_id res chain seq x y z
N MET A 1 17.28 -16.83 40.03
CA MET A 1 16.17 -16.48 39.11
C MET A 1 16.32 -17.10 37.72
N ILE A 2 17.18 -16.68 36.78
CA ILE A 2 17.26 -17.35 35.44
C ILE A 2 17.66 -18.83 35.55
N TYR A 3 18.61 -19.17 36.44
CA TYR A 3 19.05 -20.55 36.67
C TYR A 3 18.05 -21.44 37.44
N GLU A 4 17.10 -20.86 38.18
CA GLU A 4 16.08 -21.64 38.90
C GLU A 4 14.94 -22.04 37.96
N ALA A 5 14.47 -21.10 37.11
CA ALA A 5 13.42 -21.38 36.12
C ALA A 5 13.82 -22.42 35.07
N ALA A 6 15.10 -22.47 34.68
CA ALA A 6 15.60 -23.45 33.71
C ALA A 6 15.52 -24.90 34.22
N ASN A 7 15.65 -25.10 35.54
CA ASN A 7 15.56 -26.42 36.16
C ASN A 7 14.10 -26.90 36.26
N ASP A 8 13.16 -25.98 36.46
CA ASP A 8 11.74 -26.29 36.57
C ASP A 8 11.18 -26.78 35.21
N TYR A 9 11.53 -26.13 34.09
CA TYR A 9 11.06 -26.55 32.77
C TYR A 9 11.62 -27.91 32.31
N LEU A 10 12.83 -28.25 32.73
CA LEU A 10 13.43 -29.54 32.41
C LEU A 10 12.64 -30.70 33.05
N SER A 11 12.12 -30.49 34.26
CA SER A 11 11.25 -31.47 34.92
C SER A 11 9.88 -31.59 34.23
N ILE A 12 9.33 -30.46 33.75
CA ILE A 12 8.03 -30.42 33.04
C ILE A 12 8.13 -31.14 31.68
N LEU A 13 9.25 -30.98 30.96
CA LEU A 13 9.45 -31.56 29.62
C LEU A 13 10.03 -32.98 29.64
N ASP A 14 10.36 -33.56 30.80
CA ASP A 14 10.92 -34.93 30.88
C ASP A 14 10.11 -35.98 30.10
N PRO A 15 8.76 -36.02 30.18
CA PRO A 15 7.98 -36.98 29.38
C PRO A 15 8.17 -36.82 27.87
N VAL A 16 8.38 -35.59 27.40
CA VAL A 16 8.66 -35.30 25.98
C VAL A 16 10.08 -35.75 25.62
N PHE A 17 11.07 -35.48 26.46
CA PHE A 17 12.46 -35.92 26.25
C PHE A 17 12.59 -37.44 26.17
N GLN A 18 11.81 -38.20 26.94
CA GLN A 18 11.81 -39.66 26.88
C GLN A 18 11.29 -40.22 25.54
N LEU A 19 10.39 -39.48 24.87
CA LEU A 19 9.77 -39.90 23.61
C LEU A 19 10.50 -39.34 22.38
N ASP A 20 10.94 -38.07 22.43
CA ASP A 20 11.65 -37.36 21.36
C ASP A 20 12.57 -36.28 21.96
N ALA A 21 13.85 -36.61 22.08
CA ALA A 21 14.86 -35.74 22.68
C ALA A 21 15.07 -34.44 21.88
N ASP A 22 15.03 -34.50 20.54
CA ASP A 22 15.26 -33.33 19.67
C ASP A 22 14.08 -32.34 19.77
N LEU A 23 12.86 -32.85 19.92
CA LEU A 23 11.68 -32.02 20.15
C LEU A 23 11.69 -31.41 21.55
N GLY A 24 12.04 -32.20 22.57
CA GLY A 24 12.22 -31.72 23.95
C GLY A 24 13.25 -30.59 24.05
N GLU A 25 14.40 -30.74 23.37
CA GLU A 25 15.45 -29.71 23.38
C GLU A 25 14.99 -28.40 22.73
N ARG A 26 14.29 -28.48 21.58
CA ARG A 26 13.73 -27.30 20.91
C ARG A 26 12.75 -26.53 21.79
N LEU A 27 11.84 -27.23 22.46
CA LEU A 27 10.89 -26.60 23.39
C LEU A 27 11.60 -25.97 24.58
N LEU A 28 12.58 -26.65 25.17
CA LEU A 28 13.37 -26.11 26.28
C LEU A 28 14.13 -24.85 25.87
N GLN A 29 14.74 -24.83 24.68
CA GLN A 29 15.39 -23.63 24.13
C GLN A 29 14.40 -22.47 23.96
N SER A 30 13.20 -22.72 23.42
CA SER A 30 12.15 -21.70 23.28
C SER A 30 11.63 -21.19 24.63
N PHE A 31 11.47 -22.05 25.63
CA PHE A 31 11.02 -21.65 26.98
C PHE A 31 12.03 -20.72 27.64
N ASN A 32 13.32 -21.04 27.53
CA ASN A 32 14.42 -20.23 28.08
C ASN A 32 14.66 -18.93 27.30
N GLY A 33 14.33 -18.88 26.01
CA GLY A 33 14.50 -17.70 25.15
C GLY A 33 13.35 -16.69 25.22
N CYS A 34 12.19 -17.07 25.78
CA CYS A 34 11.01 -16.20 25.86
C CYS A 34 11.20 -15.10 26.92
N GLN A 35 10.97 -13.83 26.56
CA GLN A 35 11.12 -12.70 27.49
C GLN A 35 10.09 -12.74 28.63
N LEU A 36 8.86 -13.15 28.31
CA LEU A 36 7.81 -13.45 29.25
C LEU A 36 7.81 -14.96 29.46
N SER A 37 8.58 -15.46 30.41
CA SER A 37 8.65 -16.90 30.71
C SER A 37 7.23 -17.47 30.75
N PRO A 38 6.91 -18.50 29.94
CA PRO A 38 5.57 -19.06 29.92
C PRO A 38 5.24 -19.53 31.35
N GLY A 39 4.12 -19.07 31.91
CA GLY A 39 3.72 -19.49 33.26
C GLY A 39 3.74 -21.03 33.37
N GLY A 40 4.07 -21.56 34.55
CA GLY A 40 4.24 -23.01 34.74
C GLY A 40 3.06 -23.84 34.21
N GLU A 41 1.84 -23.34 34.38
CA GLU A 41 0.62 -23.95 33.83
C GLU A 41 0.63 -24.09 32.30
N ILE A 42 1.11 -23.08 31.57
CA ILE A 42 1.18 -23.13 30.10
C ILE A 42 2.26 -24.13 29.67
N ALA A 43 3.43 -24.12 30.32
CA ALA A 43 4.50 -25.07 30.03
C ALA A 43 4.07 -26.52 30.27
N GLU A 44 3.35 -26.79 31.36
CA GLU A 44 2.76 -28.10 31.66
C GLU A 44 1.74 -28.51 30.59
N ARG A 45 0.83 -27.60 30.20
CA ARG A 45 -0.15 -27.88 29.14
C ARG A 45 0.52 -28.21 27.81
N ILE A 46 1.60 -27.52 27.45
CA ILE A 46 2.39 -27.83 26.23
C ILE A 46 2.96 -29.24 26.35
N ALA A 47 3.64 -29.56 27.45
CA ALA A 47 4.28 -30.87 27.64
C ALA A 47 3.28 -32.01 27.54
N VAL A 48 2.15 -31.90 28.25
CA VAL A 48 1.08 -32.91 28.26
C VAL A 48 0.48 -33.12 26.87
N LEU A 49 0.19 -32.04 26.13
CA LEU A 49 -0.40 -32.16 24.80
C LEU A 49 0.60 -32.73 23.78
N VAL A 50 1.87 -32.30 23.83
CA VAL A 50 2.92 -32.81 22.94
C VAL A 50 3.18 -34.29 23.21
N GLU A 51 3.31 -34.70 24.47
CA GLU A 51 3.47 -36.12 24.86
C GLU A 51 2.27 -36.95 24.38
N SER A 52 1.06 -36.45 24.60
CA SER A 52 -0.17 -37.13 24.16
C SER A 52 -0.16 -37.35 22.65
N TRP A 53 0.19 -36.32 21.85
CA TRP A 53 0.27 -36.46 20.40
C TRP A 53 1.46 -37.30 19.93
N LEU A 54 2.63 -37.29 20.60
CA LEU A 54 3.75 -38.14 20.23
C LEU A 54 3.36 -39.63 20.28
N ASN A 55 2.56 -40.01 21.27
CA ASN A 55 2.08 -41.38 21.42
C ASN A 55 1.05 -41.81 20.36
N HIS A 56 0.29 -40.88 19.79
CA HIS A 56 -0.83 -41.19 18.88
C HIS A 56 -0.59 -40.79 17.42
N ASN A 57 0.04 -39.63 17.20
CA ASN A 57 0.33 -39.06 15.89
C ASN A 57 1.55 -38.10 15.96
N PRO A 58 2.79 -38.62 15.74
CA PRO A 58 4.02 -37.83 15.86
C PRO A 58 4.07 -36.58 14.96
N GLU A 59 3.41 -36.62 13.80
CA GLU A 59 3.37 -35.46 12.89
C GLU A 59 2.59 -34.28 13.49
N VAL A 60 1.50 -34.56 14.22
CA VAL A 60 0.74 -33.53 14.94
C VAL A 60 1.58 -32.97 16.08
N ALA A 61 2.29 -33.82 16.83
CA ALA A 61 3.16 -33.37 17.92
C ALA A 61 4.29 -32.46 17.42
N ALA A 62 4.94 -32.84 16.31
CA ALA A 62 5.98 -32.04 15.69
C ALA A 62 5.46 -30.66 15.24
N ALA A 63 4.30 -30.62 14.58
CA ALA A 63 3.67 -29.36 14.18
C ALA A 63 3.24 -28.51 15.39
N LEU A 64 2.65 -29.14 16.41
CA LEU A 64 2.22 -28.49 17.65
C LEU A 64 3.41 -27.81 18.34
N ALA A 65 4.50 -28.55 18.53
CA ALA A 65 5.71 -28.07 19.16
C ALA A 65 6.37 -26.93 18.38
N ALA A 66 6.44 -27.06 17.04
CA ALA A 66 6.95 -26.00 16.18
C ALA A 66 6.16 -24.69 16.33
N GLY A 67 4.82 -24.77 16.34
CA GLY A 67 3.98 -23.58 16.55
C GLY A 67 4.11 -22.97 17.95
N CYS A 68 4.26 -23.79 19.00
CA CYS A 68 4.57 -23.30 20.35
C CYS A 68 5.92 -22.55 20.38
N CYS A 69 6.96 -23.13 19.78
CA CYS A 69 8.28 -22.50 19.67
C CYS A 69 8.21 -21.15 18.95
N GLU A 70 7.44 -21.06 17.87
CA GLU A 70 7.26 -19.81 17.11
C GLU A 70 6.56 -18.73 17.94
N LEU A 71 5.43 -19.05 18.59
CA LEU A 71 4.70 -18.09 19.44
C LEU A 71 5.52 -17.62 20.64
N LEU A 72 6.30 -18.51 21.26
CA LEU A 72 7.14 -18.17 22.40
C LEU A 72 8.34 -17.30 21.99
N SER A 73 8.95 -17.58 20.85
CA SER A 73 10.15 -16.85 20.40
C SER A 73 9.86 -15.53 19.71
N GLN A 74 8.77 -15.44 18.94
CA GLN A 74 8.47 -14.28 18.09
C GLN A 74 7.36 -13.38 18.64
N HIS A 75 6.52 -13.90 19.54
CA HIS A 75 5.33 -13.19 20.06
C HIS A 75 5.28 -13.12 21.59
N ASP A 76 6.41 -13.36 22.26
CA ASP A 76 6.55 -13.35 23.72
C ASP A 76 5.51 -14.23 24.44
N GLY A 77 5.12 -15.35 23.81
CA GLY A 77 4.14 -16.28 24.36
C GLY A 77 2.68 -15.83 24.31
N ARG A 78 2.38 -14.68 23.69
CA ARG A 78 0.99 -14.26 23.42
C ARG A 78 0.29 -15.27 22.51
N GLY A 79 -0.96 -15.57 22.84
CA GLY A 79 -1.79 -16.48 22.04
C GLY A 79 -1.49 -17.98 22.20
N VAL A 80 -0.47 -18.39 22.98
CA VAL A 80 -0.12 -19.81 23.16
C VAL A 80 -1.29 -20.63 23.73
N ALA A 81 -1.98 -20.13 24.76
CA ALA A 81 -3.13 -20.83 25.32
C ALA A 81 -4.25 -21.03 24.28
N ALA A 82 -4.60 -19.97 23.55
CA ALA A 82 -5.60 -20.02 22.48
C ALA A 82 -5.19 -20.97 21.35
N TYR A 83 -3.89 -21.01 21.02
CA TYR A 83 -3.33 -21.95 20.04
C TYR A 83 -3.48 -23.41 20.50
N LEU A 84 -3.15 -23.72 21.75
CA LEU A 84 -3.35 -25.07 22.32
C LEU A 84 -4.83 -25.48 22.31
N ASP A 85 -5.73 -24.55 22.64
CA ASP A 85 -7.18 -24.78 22.62
C ASP A 85 -7.67 -25.07 21.19
N ALA A 86 -7.14 -24.35 20.19
CA ALA A 86 -7.50 -24.58 18.79
C ALA A 86 -7.03 -25.94 18.26
N VAL A 87 -5.79 -26.34 18.56
CA VAL A 87 -5.27 -27.66 18.16
C VAL A 87 -6.05 -28.78 18.84
N THR A 88 -6.39 -28.60 20.13
CA THR A 88 -7.20 -29.55 20.89
C THR A 88 -8.61 -29.70 20.30
N ALA A 89 -9.30 -28.58 20.04
CA ALA A 89 -10.63 -28.59 19.45
C ALA A 89 -10.65 -29.24 18.06
N ALA A 90 -9.64 -28.95 17.22
CA ALA A 90 -9.50 -29.58 15.91
C ALA A 90 -9.22 -31.10 16.01
N GLY A 91 -8.43 -31.52 16.99
CA GLY A 91 -8.10 -32.92 17.24
C GLY A 91 -9.26 -33.77 17.74
N GLN A 92 -10.26 -33.16 18.40
CA GLN A 92 -11.52 -33.83 18.73
C GLN A 92 -12.32 -34.25 17.48
N VAL A 93 -12.09 -33.58 16.34
CA VAL A 93 -12.71 -33.94 15.07
C VAL A 93 -11.87 -35.00 14.35
N THR A 94 -10.62 -34.70 14.00
CA THR A 94 -9.66 -35.69 13.46
C THR A 94 -8.19 -35.26 13.69
N PRO A 95 -7.23 -36.21 13.69
CA PRO A 95 -5.80 -35.88 13.73
C PRO A 95 -5.31 -35.02 12.56
N VAL A 96 -5.90 -35.18 11.36
CA VAL A 96 -5.55 -34.37 10.19
C VAL A 96 -5.94 -32.91 10.40
N LEU A 97 -7.09 -32.66 11.05
CA LEU A 97 -7.49 -31.30 11.40
C LEU A 97 -6.63 -30.73 12.52
N ALA A 98 -6.23 -31.54 13.52
CA ALA A 98 -5.29 -31.11 14.55
C ALA A 98 -3.98 -30.61 13.94
N ARG A 99 -3.41 -31.37 13.00
CA ARG A 99 -2.20 -30.96 12.26
C ARG A 99 -2.42 -29.65 11.51
N SER A 100 -3.53 -29.53 10.77
CA SER A 100 -3.82 -28.29 10.04
C SER A 100 -4.04 -27.09 10.96
N ALA A 101 -4.59 -27.28 12.17
CA ALA A 101 -4.70 -26.22 13.16
C ALA A 101 -3.32 -25.84 13.68
N ALA A 102 -2.48 -26.82 14.03
CA ALA A 102 -1.12 -26.60 14.52
C ALA A 102 -0.27 -25.80 13.52
N GLU A 103 -0.40 -26.08 12.23
CA GLU A 103 0.36 -25.37 11.19
C GLU A 103 -0.16 -23.94 10.93
N LYS A 104 -1.45 -23.66 11.14
CA LYS A 104 -2.09 -22.42 10.65
C LYS A 104 -2.51 -21.44 11.74
N PHE A 105 -2.79 -21.91 12.96
CA PHE A 105 -3.27 -21.04 14.03
C PHE A 105 -2.18 -20.21 14.67
N VAL A 106 -0.90 -20.52 14.41
CA VAL A 106 0.22 -19.70 14.86
C VAL A 106 0.04 -18.25 14.45
N VAL A 107 -0.19 -17.99 13.15
CA VAL A 107 -0.39 -16.64 12.61
C VAL A 107 -1.69 -16.00 13.09
N VAL A 108 -2.75 -16.79 13.28
CA VAL A 108 -4.05 -16.30 13.77
C VAL A 108 -3.95 -15.85 15.23
N CYS A 109 -3.33 -16.65 16.09
CA CYS A 109 -3.13 -16.34 17.50
C CYS A 109 -2.11 -15.21 17.69
N ALA A 110 -1.09 -15.14 16.84
CA ALA A 110 -0.11 -14.05 16.83
C ALA A 110 -0.72 -12.67 16.50
N ALA A 111 -1.85 -12.63 15.79
CA ALA A 111 -2.55 -11.39 15.48
C ALA A 111 -3.28 -10.77 16.68
N ASP A 112 -3.43 -11.52 17.78
CA ASP A 112 -4.01 -11.07 19.06
C ASP A 112 -5.42 -10.44 18.94
N ASP A 113 -6.22 -10.95 17.98
CA ASP A 113 -7.61 -10.53 17.75
C ASP A 113 -8.56 -11.69 18.11
N SER A 114 -9.36 -11.49 19.16
CA SER A 114 -10.25 -12.52 19.70
C SER A 114 -11.36 -12.89 18.71
N LEU A 115 -11.89 -11.93 17.95
CA LEU A 115 -12.95 -12.18 17.01
C LEU A 115 -12.44 -12.97 15.80
N LEU A 116 -11.24 -12.65 15.32
CA LEU A 116 -10.58 -13.43 14.27
C LEU A 116 -10.37 -14.87 14.72
N TYR A 117 -9.88 -15.06 15.94
CA TYR A 117 -9.68 -16.38 16.53
C TYR A 117 -11.01 -17.16 16.60
N ASP A 118 -12.06 -16.57 17.19
CA ASP A 118 -13.36 -17.24 17.37
C ASP A 118 -14.00 -17.63 16.04
N LEU A 119 -13.97 -16.73 15.04
CA LEU A 119 -14.49 -17.02 13.71
C LEU A 119 -13.70 -18.14 13.02
N THR A 120 -12.38 -18.10 13.10
CA THR A 120 -11.52 -19.10 12.44
C THR A 120 -11.65 -20.46 13.12
N LEU A 121 -11.76 -20.50 14.45
CA LEU A 121 -12.00 -21.72 15.21
C LEU A 121 -13.37 -22.32 14.86
N GLY A 122 -14.39 -21.48 14.68
CA GLY A 122 -15.72 -21.88 14.23
C GLY A 122 -15.72 -22.70 12.93
N PHE A 123 -14.77 -22.45 12.02
CA PHE A 123 -14.66 -23.21 10.78
C PHE A 123 -14.35 -24.70 10.98
N PHE A 124 -13.67 -25.10 12.06
CA PHE A 124 -13.44 -26.53 12.33
C PHE A 124 -14.74 -27.27 12.64
N ARG A 125 -15.68 -26.59 13.30
CA ARG A 125 -17.02 -27.13 13.55
C ARG A 125 -17.86 -27.13 12.28
N ASP A 126 -17.87 -26.01 11.55
CA ASP A 126 -18.83 -25.79 10.47
C ASP A 126 -18.38 -26.42 9.13
N ILE A 127 -17.07 -26.53 8.91
CA ILE A 127 -16.45 -26.97 7.65
C ILE A 127 -15.64 -28.26 7.85
N GLY A 128 -15.16 -28.53 9.06
CA GLY A 128 -14.39 -29.75 9.37
C GLY A 128 -15.05 -31.06 8.93
N PRO A 129 -16.39 -31.24 9.05
CA PRO A 129 -17.08 -32.42 8.52
C PRO A 129 -16.96 -32.62 7.01
N TRP A 130 -16.66 -31.58 6.23
CA TRP A 130 -16.40 -31.68 4.78
C TRP A 130 -14.97 -32.15 4.47
N GLY A 131 -14.12 -32.28 5.49
CA GLY A 131 -12.76 -32.77 5.39
C GLY A 131 -11.69 -31.66 5.31
N PRO A 132 -10.41 -32.05 5.20
CA PRO A 132 -9.28 -31.13 5.32
C PRO A 132 -9.12 -30.17 4.14
N TYR A 133 -9.62 -30.53 2.95
CA TYR A 133 -9.44 -29.70 1.75
C TYR A 133 -10.24 -28.39 1.80
N PRO A 134 -11.58 -28.39 1.99
CA PRO A 134 -12.36 -27.14 2.08
C PRO A 134 -11.94 -26.26 3.25
N LEU A 135 -11.71 -26.85 4.44
CA LEU A 135 -11.17 -26.13 5.58
C LEU A 135 -9.79 -25.54 5.27
N GLY A 136 -8.96 -26.30 4.58
CA GLY A 136 -7.64 -25.88 4.14
C GLY A 136 -7.68 -24.63 3.26
N GLN A 137 -8.64 -24.56 2.32
CA GLN A 137 -8.83 -23.39 1.46
C GLN A 137 -9.27 -22.16 2.26
N VAL A 138 -10.25 -22.32 3.16
CA VAL A 138 -10.76 -21.22 3.97
C VAL A 138 -9.69 -20.66 4.90
N THR A 139 -8.99 -21.53 5.62
CA THR A 139 -7.90 -21.12 6.53
C THR A 139 -6.75 -20.46 5.77
N ASN A 140 -6.36 -20.99 4.61
CA ASN A 140 -5.37 -20.33 3.75
C ASN A 140 -5.85 -18.96 3.25
N GLY A 141 -7.15 -18.80 2.99
CA GLY A 141 -7.77 -17.52 2.65
C GLY A 141 -7.67 -16.49 3.78
N VAL A 142 -7.93 -16.90 5.02
CA VAL A 142 -7.73 -16.05 6.22
C VAL A 142 -6.27 -15.59 6.30
N LEU A 143 -5.32 -16.54 6.24
CA LEU A 143 -3.89 -16.23 6.31
C LEU A 143 -3.44 -15.27 5.21
N ALA A 144 -3.90 -15.51 3.98
CA ALA A 144 -3.57 -14.70 2.81
C ALA A 144 -4.08 -13.25 2.91
N LEU A 145 -5.17 -13.01 3.66
CA LEU A 145 -5.72 -11.68 3.85
C LEU A 145 -5.19 -10.99 5.11
N LEU A 146 -4.86 -11.77 6.14
CA LEU A 146 -4.12 -11.30 7.31
C LEU A 146 -2.74 -10.77 6.91
N GLU A 147 -2.02 -11.48 6.02
CA GLU A 147 -0.69 -11.07 5.53
C GLU A 147 -0.71 -9.69 4.85
N ILE A 148 -1.76 -9.37 4.09
CA ILE A 148 -1.80 -8.15 3.25
C ILE A 148 -2.56 -6.98 3.89
N GLY A 149 -3.28 -7.21 4.98
CA GLY A 149 -4.21 -6.23 5.56
C GLY A 149 -4.40 -6.34 7.07
N GLY A 150 -3.62 -7.16 7.75
CA GLY A 150 -3.68 -7.35 9.20
C GLY A 150 -4.95 -8.04 9.69
N ALA A 151 -5.17 -7.98 11.00
CA ALA A 151 -6.29 -8.62 11.67
C ALA A 151 -7.64 -8.17 11.11
N GLU A 152 -7.82 -6.86 10.85
CA GLU A 152 -9.09 -6.30 10.37
C GLU A 152 -9.56 -6.92 9.05
N LEU A 153 -8.63 -7.11 8.10
CA LEU A 153 -8.96 -7.73 6.82
C LEU A 153 -9.20 -9.25 6.96
N GLY A 154 -8.44 -9.92 7.84
CA GLY A 154 -8.67 -11.31 8.21
C GLY A 154 -10.07 -11.52 8.81
N VAL A 155 -10.48 -10.65 9.73
CA VAL A 155 -11.81 -10.64 10.36
C VAL A 155 -12.90 -10.45 9.32
N SER A 156 -12.76 -9.45 8.44
CA SER A 156 -13.76 -9.18 7.41
C SER A 156 -13.96 -10.39 6.49
N PHE A 157 -12.87 -11.03 6.07
CA PHE A 157 -12.96 -12.27 5.29
C PHE A 157 -13.60 -13.41 6.07
N ALA A 158 -13.22 -13.62 7.33
CA ALA A 158 -13.81 -14.67 8.15
C ALA A 158 -15.33 -14.48 8.32
N ARG A 159 -15.80 -13.23 8.45
CA ARG A 159 -17.23 -12.89 8.46
C ARG A 159 -17.92 -13.17 7.12
N MET A 160 -17.28 -12.89 5.99
CA MET A 160 -17.81 -13.26 4.66
C MET A 160 -18.06 -14.77 4.56
N ILE A 161 -17.12 -15.58 5.05
CA ILE A 161 -17.25 -17.04 5.06
C ILE A 161 -18.36 -17.50 6.01
N ALA A 162 -18.38 -16.96 7.23
CA ALA A 162 -19.44 -17.26 8.20
C ALA A 162 -20.84 -16.92 7.66
N ALA A 163 -21.00 -15.77 7.00
CA ALA A 163 -22.24 -15.37 6.35
C ALA A 163 -22.64 -16.34 5.22
N ALA A 164 -21.69 -16.74 4.38
CA ALA A 164 -21.96 -17.71 3.31
C ALA A 164 -22.40 -19.08 3.86
N LEU A 165 -21.82 -19.53 4.97
CA LEU A 165 -22.21 -20.76 5.67
C LEU A 165 -23.63 -20.66 6.24
N GLN A 166 -23.98 -19.53 6.87
CA GLN A 166 -25.34 -19.28 7.38
C GLN A 166 -26.40 -19.27 6.27
N GLN A 167 -26.01 -18.90 5.05
CA GLN A 167 -26.87 -18.97 3.86
C GLN A 167 -26.91 -20.36 3.20
N GLY A 168 -26.33 -21.38 3.82
CA GLY A 168 -26.39 -22.77 3.33
C GLY A 168 -25.55 -23.04 2.09
N VAL A 169 -24.39 -22.38 1.95
CA VAL A 169 -23.45 -22.69 0.87
C VAL A 169 -22.98 -24.15 0.94
N VAL A 170 -22.89 -24.82 -0.21
CA VAL A 170 -22.36 -26.18 -0.31
C VAL A 170 -20.84 -26.17 -0.53
N GLU A 171 -20.18 -27.26 -0.17
CA GLU A 171 -18.71 -27.42 -0.20
C GLU A 171 -18.03 -26.87 -1.47
N LYS A 172 -18.45 -27.34 -2.65
CA LYS A 172 -17.86 -26.92 -3.94
C LYS A 172 -18.07 -25.44 -4.24
N GLU A 173 -19.18 -24.87 -3.78
CA GLU A 173 -19.47 -23.45 -3.96
C GLU A 173 -18.64 -22.60 -3.00
N LEU A 174 -18.43 -23.08 -1.76
CA LEU A 174 -17.58 -22.39 -0.79
C LEU A 174 -16.14 -22.27 -1.29
N VAL A 175 -15.56 -23.38 -1.77
CA VAL A 175 -14.17 -23.37 -2.28
C VAL A 175 -14.01 -22.35 -3.42
N ARG A 176 -14.97 -22.31 -4.36
CA ARG A 176 -14.98 -21.31 -5.45
C ARG A 176 -15.18 -19.89 -4.94
N LEU A 177 -15.99 -19.70 -3.91
CA LEU A 177 -16.21 -18.40 -3.30
C LEU A 177 -14.92 -17.90 -2.66
N VAL A 178 -14.25 -18.72 -1.84
CA VAL A 178 -12.96 -18.41 -1.21
C VAL A 178 -11.94 -17.91 -2.23
N GLU A 179 -11.72 -18.67 -3.32
CA GLU A 179 -10.77 -18.30 -4.37
C GLU A 179 -11.09 -16.92 -4.98
N ARG A 180 -12.37 -16.66 -5.25
CA ARG A 180 -12.82 -15.38 -5.81
C ARG A 180 -12.66 -14.23 -4.82
N LEU A 181 -12.98 -14.44 -3.55
CA LEU A 181 -12.85 -13.42 -2.51
C LEU A 181 -11.39 -13.06 -2.28
N VAL A 182 -10.52 -14.06 -2.13
CA VAL A 182 -9.07 -13.83 -1.93
C VAL A 182 -8.49 -13.11 -3.14
N THR A 183 -8.79 -13.57 -4.36
CA THR A 183 -8.30 -12.92 -5.59
C THR A 183 -8.85 -11.50 -5.74
N GLY A 184 -10.15 -11.32 -5.48
CA GLY A 184 -10.83 -10.03 -5.58
C GLY A 184 -10.26 -9.01 -4.60
N VAL A 185 -10.10 -9.38 -3.33
CA VAL A 185 -9.55 -8.49 -2.28
C VAL A 185 -8.06 -8.20 -2.51
N LYS A 186 -7.27 -9.18 -2.96
CA LYS A 186 -5.86 -8.95 -3.35
C LYS A 186 -5.72 -7.98 -4.52
N GLY A 187 -6.69 -7.98 -5.45
CA GLY A 187 -6.73 -7.05 -6.58
C GLY A 187 -7.04 -5.60 -6.22
N LEU A 188 -7.49 -5.32 -4.99
CA LEU A 188 -7.80 -3.97 -4.53
C LEU A 188 -6.53 -3.17 -4.19
N SER A 189 -6.58 -1.86 -4.46
CA SER A 189 -5.51 -0.94 -4.09
C SER A 189 -5.29 -0.94 -2.58
N PRO A 190 -4.03 -0.98 -2.08
CA PRO A 190 -3.72 -1.08 -0.66
C PRO A 190 -4.50 -0.09 0.21
N ASP A 191 -4.54 1.18 -0.18
CA ASP A 191 -5.16 2.28 0.57
C ASP A 191 -6.70 2.18 0.66
N LYS A 192 -7.31 1.36 -0.20
CA LYS A 192 -8.77 1.20 -0.28
C LYS A 192 -9.26 -0.18 0.16
N ARG A 193 -8.34 -1.12 0.33
CA ARG A 193 -8.63 -2.55 0.41
C ARG A 193 -9.57 -2.88 1.56
N LEU A 194 -9.30 -2.33 2.75
CA LEU A 194 -10.06 -2.64 3.95
C LEU A 194 -11.53 -2.20 3.84
N TRP A 195 -11.79 -0.92 3.58
CA TRP A 195 -13.17 -0.42 3.53
C TRP A 195 -13.93 -0.97 2.32
N GLN A 196 -13.27 -1.27 1.20
CA GLN A 196 -13.90 -1.99 0.08
C GLN A 196 -14.24 -3.44 0.44
N ALA A 197 -13.39 -4.12 1.21
CA ALA A 197 -13.67 -5.47 1.72
C ALA A 197 -14.84 -5.46 2.71
N ILE A 198 -14.92 -4.46 3.61
CA ILE A 198 -16.07 -4.30 4.51
C ILE A 198 -17.38 -4.14 3.71
N GLN A 199 -17.38 -3.40 2.60
CA GLN A 199 -18.57 -3.30 1.76
C GLN A 199 -18.90 -4.61 1.04
N LEU A 200 -17.88 -5.37 0.61
CA LEU A 200 -18.09 -6.72 0.06
C LEU A 200 -18.67 -7.68 1.11
N GLU A 201 -18.25 -7.56 2.38
CA GLU A 201 -18.81 -8.31 3.51
C GLU A 201 -20.29 -8.04 3.66
N ARG A 202 -20.72 -6.76 3.62
CA ARG A 202 -22.13 -6.38 3.66
C ARG A 202 -22.94 -6.97 2.50
N VAL A 203 -22.38 -6.94 1.29
CA VAL A 203 -23.02 -7.53 0.10
C VAL A 203 -23.20 -9.04 0.28
N ILE A 204 -22.17 -9.74 0.76
CA ILE A 204 -22.22 -11.19 0.99
C ILE A 204 -23.18 -11.54 2.11
N ALA A 205 -23.25 -10.73 3.18
CA ALA A 205 -24.16 -10.95 4.30
C ALA A 205 -25.64 -10.96 3.87
N VAL A 206 -26.00 -10.18 2.85
CA VAL A 206 -27.35 -10.20 2.25
C VAL A 206 -27.53 -11.40 1.32
N ASP A 207 -26.64 -11.58 0.35
CA ASP A 207 -26.65 -12.71 -0.58
C ASP A 207 -25.26 -12.93 -1.18
N ARG A 208 -24.65 -14.08 -0.85
CA ARG A 208 -23.34 -14.51 -1.36
C ARG A 208 -23.24 -14.52 -2.90
N GLN A 209 -24.34 -14.66 -3.62
CA GLN A 209 -24.36 -14.66 -5.09
C GLN A 209 -24.13 -13.26 -5.68
N LEU A 210 -24.23 -12.19 -4.88
CA LEU A 210 -23.98 -10.82 -5.31
C LEU A 210 -22.49 -10.45 -5.35
N ALA A 211 -21.61 -11.22 -4.68
CA ALA A 211 -20.18 -10.93 -4.64
C ALA A 211 -19.53 -10.75 -6.03
N PRO A 212 -19.76 -11.63 -7.03
CA PRO A 212 -19.22 -11.43 -8.37
C PRO A 212 -19.72 -10.15 -9.05
N ALA A 213 -20.96 -9.73 -8.77
CA ALA A 213 -21.50 -8.51 -9.35
C ALA A 213 -20.84 -7.27 -8.74
N PHE A 214 -20.65 -7.24 -7.43
CA PHE A 214 -19.92 -6.16 -6.75
C PHE A 214 -18.47 -6.06 -7.24
N LEU A 215 -17.75 -7.19 -7.34
CA LEU A 215 -16.37 -7.21 -7.85
C LEU A 215 -16.28 -6.69 -9.30
N ARG A 216 -17.22 -7.09 -10.17
CA ARG A 216 -17.33 -6.51 -11.54
C ARG A 216 -17.66 -5.02 -11.50
N GLY A 217 -18.47 -4.57 -10.56
CA GLY A 217 -18.77 -3.15 -10.34
C GLY A 217 -17.51 -2.35 -10.01
N LEU A 218 -16.65 -2.88 -9.14
CA LEU A 218 -15.35 -2.27 -8.82
C LEU A 218 -14.48 -2.10 -10.06
N GLU A 219 -14.38 -3.13 -10.92
CA GLU A 219 -13.65 -3.06 -12.18
C GLU A 219 -14.22 -2.01 -13.15
N ARG A 220 -15.55 -1.85 -13.15
CA ARG A 220 -16.28 -0.95 -14.07
C ARG A 220 -16.35 0.51 -13.60
N GLY A 221 -16.03 0.80 -12.35
CA GLY A 221 -15.90 2.19 -11.87
C GLY A 221 -16.33 2.45 -10.43
N VAL A 222 -16.92 1.49 -9.73
CA VAL A 222 -17.29 1.65 -8.30
C VAL A 222 -16.05 1.92 -7.42
N ARG A 223 -14.86 1.44 -7.85
CA ARG A 223 -13.58 1.71 -7.14
C ARG A 223 -13.15 3.19 -7.07
N PHE A 224 -13.80 4.05 -7.86
CA PHE A 224 -13.55 5.49 -7.91
C PHE A 224 -14.45 6.28 -6.93
N LEU A 225 -15.30 5.60 -6.18
CA LEU A 225 -16.00 6.19 -5.03
C LEU A 225 -15.04 6.26 -3.85
N LYS A 226 -15.14 7.33 -3.04
CA LYS A 226 -14.49 7.34 -1.72
C LYS A 226 -15.32 6.51 -0.75
N GLU A 227 -14.77 6.24 0.42
CA GLU A 227 -15.40 5.41 1.45
C GLU A 227 -16.87 5.79 1.76
N PRO A 228 -17.23 7.04 2.10
CA PRO A 228 -18.62 7.38 2.40
C PRO A 228 -19.55 7.26 1.18
N GLN A 229 -19.07 7.59 -0.01
CA GLN A 229 -19.84 7.43 -1.24
C GLN A 229 -20.04 5.97 -1.64
N LEU A 230 -19.04 5.12 -1.38
CA LEU A 230 -19.19 3.68 -1.58
C LEU A 230 -20.25 3.13 -0.61
N GLN A 231 -20.21 3.57 0.66
CA GLN A 231 -21.22 3.18 1.62
C GLN A 231 -22.63 3.57 1.15
N GLU A 232 -22.84 4.83 0.73
CA GLU A 232 -24.12 5.30 0.20
C GLU A 232 -24.57 4.50 -1.03
N PHE A 233 -23.66 4.21 -1.97
CA PHE A 233 -23.95 3.40 -3.14
C PHE A 233 -24.43 1.99 -2.74
N ILE A 234 -23.80 1.40 -1.72
CA ILE A 234 -24.14 0.06 -1.23
C ILE A 234 -25.43 0.06 -0.43
N ASP A 235 -25.69 1.11 0.35
CA ASP A 235 -26.96 1.28 1.07
C ASP A 235 -28.14 1.28 0.07
N VAL A 236 -28.03 2.05 -1.02
CA VAL A 236 -29.06 2.06 -2.08
C VAL A 236 -29.13 0.71 -2.83
N ALA A 237 -27.99 0.06 -3.06
CA ALA A 237 -27.97 -1.23 -3.75
C ALA A 237 -28.62 -2.36 -2.95
N LEU A 238 -28.53 -2.30 -1.62
CA LEU A 238 -29.06 -3.31 -0.71
C LEU A 238 -30.46 -2.97 -0.16
N ASP A 239 -30.97 -1.76 -0.42
CA ASP A 239 -32.30 -1.32 -0.01
C ASP A 239 -33.43 -2.10 -0.70
N GLY A 240 -34.56 -2.22 0.00
CA GLY A 240 -35.80 -2.88 -0.45
C GLY A 240 -35.80 -4.42 -0.39
N ASP A 241 -36.90 -5.03 -0.83
CA ASP A 241 -37.15 -6.49 -0.72
C ASP A 241 -36.76 -7.30 -1.98
N ASP A 242 -36.12 -6.71 -3.00
CA ASP A 242 -35.82 -7.38 -4.27
C ASP A 242 -34.53 -8.21 -4.19
N GLN A 243 -34.64 -9.55 -4.24
CA GLN A 243 -33.61 -10.48 -3.77
C GLN A 243 -32.68 -11.09 -4.85
N GLY A 244 -32.38 -10.42 -5.96
CA GLY A 244 -31.38 -11.02 -6.85
C GLY A 244 -30.96 -10.22 -8.06
N GLU A 245 -31.66 -10.44 -9.19
CA GLU A 245 -31.17 -9.97 -10.49
C GLU A 245 -31.02 -8.45 -10.55
N ARG A 246 -31.98 -7.70 -10.00
CA ARG A 246 -31.93 -6.25 -9.98
C ARG A 246 -30.73 -5.73 -9.20
N ARG A 247 -30.50 -6.24 -7.98
CA ARG A 247 -29.34 -5.87 -7.15
C ARG A 247 -28.02 -6.24 -7.82
N SER A 248 -27.95 -7.45 -8.38
CA SER A 248 -26.78 -7.92 -9.13
C SER A 248 -26.46 -6.98 -10.31
N ARG A 249 -27.47 -6.61 -11.11
CA ARG A 249 -27.30 -5.68 -12.23
C ARG A 249 -26.99 -4.25 -11.77
N PHE A 250 -27.50 -3.83 -10.61
CA PHE A 250 -27.16 -2.54 -10.01
C PHE A 250 -25.69 -2.49 -9.58
N LEU A 251 -25.26 -3.44 -8.73
CA LEU A 251 -23.89 -3.57 -8.22
C LEU A 251 -22.87 -3.74 -9.35
N GLY A 252 -23.21 -4.52 -10.38
CA GLY A 252 -22.36 -4.72 -11.56
C GLY A 252 -22.35 -3.55 -12.55
N LEU A 253 -23.03 -2.43 -12.26
CA LEU A 253 -23.19 -1.28 -13.16
C LEU A 253 -23.82 -1.60 -14.53
N GLU A 254 -24.72 -2.58 -14.56
CA GLU A 254 -25.48 -2.98 -15.76
C GLU A 254 -26.81 -2.22 -15.84
N ALA A 255 -27.44 -2.00 -14.69
CA ALA A 255 -28.63 -1.16 -14.58
C ALA A 255 -28.29 0.32 -14.80
N ILE A 256 -29.20 1.05 -15.46
CA ILE A 256 -29.07 2.50 -15.67
C ILE A 256 -29.04 3.23 -14.33
N ALA A 257 -29.89 2.84 -13.38
CA ALA A 257 -29.93 3.43 -12.03
C ALA A 257 -28.59 3.33 -11.31
N GLY A 258 -27.93 2.16 -11.34
CA GLY A 258 -26.62 1.95 -10.72
C GLY A 258 -25.53 2.79 -11.39
N ARG A 259 -25.53 2.88 -12.72
CA ARG A 259 -24.59 3.75 -13.45
C ARG A 259 -24.79 5.23 -13.12
N ASN A 260 -26.04 5.70 -13.07
CA ASN A 260 -26.34 7.08 -12.76
C ASN A 260 -25.94 7.44 -11.33
N LEU A 261 -26.27 6.61 -10.34
CA LEU A 261 -25.88 6.87 -8.96
C LEU A 261 -24.37 6.83 -8.79
N CYS A 262 -23.69 5.82 -9.36
CA CYS A 262 -22.23 5.73 -9.30
C CYS A 262 -21.59 7.00 -9.91
N HIS A 263 -22.06 7.47 -11.07
CA HIS A 263 -21.57 8.70 -11.67
C HIS A 263 -21.87 9.96 -10.82
N GLN A 264 -23.02 10.01 -10.14
CA GLN A 264 -23.38 11.13 -9.25
C GLN A 264 -22.47 11.19 -8.01
N LEU A 265 -22.14 10.03 -7.45
CA LEU A 265 -21.31 9.89 -6.25
C LEU A 265 -19.81 9.91 -6.56
N GLN A 266 -19.41 9.67 -7.80
CA GLN A 266 -18.00 9.74 -8.19
C GLN A 266 -17.47 11.15 -7.98
N THR A 267 -16.35 11.22 -7.27
CA THR A 267 -15.56 12.44 -7.15
C THR A 267 -14.21 12.27 -7.84
N MET A 268 -13.68 11.05 -7.91
CA MET A 268 -12.35 10.75 -8.42
C MET A 268 -12.31 10.66 -9.95
N ALA A 269 -11.26 11.20 -10.57
CA ALA A 269 -11.02 11.08 -12.01
C ALA A 269 -9.83 10.13 -12.27
N PRO A 270 -9.98 9.06 -13.08
CA PRO A 270 -8.86 8.21 -13.46
C PRO A 270 -8.03 8.83 -14.60
N LEU A 271 -6.70 8.78 -14.52
CA LEU A 271 -5.81 9.32 -15.56
C LEU A 271 -6.10 8.68 -16.93
N ALA A 272 -6.40 7.38 -16.95
CA ALA A 272 -6.66 6.62 -18.17
C ALA A 272 -7.79 7.23 -19.02
N SER A 273 -8.83 7.80 -18.41
CA SER A 273 -9.92 8.45 -19.15
C SER A 273 -9.53 9.83 -19.68
N GLN A 274 -8.48 10.46 -19.11
CA GLN A 274 -8.03 11.80 -19.47
C GLN A 274 -6.89 11.81 -20.49
N LEU A 275 -6.21 10.67 -20.74
CA LEU A 275 -5.01 10.60 -21.58
C LEU A 275 -5.20 11.24 -22.96
N THR A 276 -6.28 10.92 -23.67
CA THR A 276 -6.54 11.48 -25.01
C THR A 276 -6.79 12.98 -24.96
N SER A 277 -7.54 13.47 -23.97
CA SER A 277 -7.79 14.91 -23.81
C SER A 277 -6.50 15.65 -23.44
N LEU A 278 -5.68 15.08 -22.56
CA LEU A 278 -4.42 15.68 -22.12
C LEU A 278 -3.39 15.70 -23.24
N GLN A 279 -3.25 14.61 -24.00
CA GLN A 279 -2.36 14.57 -25.17
C GLN A 279 -2.74 15.62 -26.21
N ARG A 280 -4.04 15.77 -26.50
CA ARG A 280 -4.51 16.82 -27.42
C ARG A 280 -4.18 18.21 -26.90
N TYR A 281 -4.43 18.47 -25.62
CA TYR A 281 -4.11 19.74 -24.97
C TYR A 281 -2.61 20.05 -25.05
N LEU A 282 -1.75 19.12 -24.64
CA LEU A 282 -0.29 19.28 -24.66
C LEU A 282 0.23 19.51 -26.07
N ASN A 283 -0.18 18.67 -27.04
CA ASN A 283 0.25 18.80 -28.44
C ASN A 283 -0.20 20.15 -29.03
N SER A 284 -1.40 20.63 -28.69
CA SER A 284 -1.89 21.92 -29.18
C SER A 284 -1.12 23.12 -28.61
N ARG A 285 -0.58 22.99 -27.41
CA ARG A 285 0.12 24.07 -26.71
C ARG A 285 1.61 24.12 -27.07
N SER A 286 2.28 22.97 -27.10
CA SER A 286 3.74 22.91 -27.32
C SER A 286 4.14 22.63 -28.77
N GLY A 287 3.22 22.12 -29.59
CA GLY A 287 3.54 21.57 -30.92
C GLY A 287 4.37 20.28 -30.88
N GLN A 288 4.71 19.77 -29.69
CA GLN A 288 5.51 18.58 -29.49
C GLN A 288 4.67 17.41 -29.00
N ALA A 289 5.02 16.20 -29.41
CA ALA A 289 4.37 14.97 -28.96
C ALA A 289 4.85 14.56 -27.56
N ILE A 290 4.29 15.19 -26.51
CA ILE A 290 4.63 14.89 -25.12
C ILE A 290 3.71 13.77 -24.60
N SER A 291 4.29 12.67 -24.13
CA SER A 291 3.51 11.55 -23.61
C SER A 291 3.22 11.72 -22.12
N VAL A 292 1.98 11.46 -21.71
CA VAL A 292 1.58 11.40 -20.30
C VAL A 292 1.63 9.96 -19.80
N ARG A 293 2.15 9.75 -18.59
CA ARG A 293 2.26 8.45 -17.90
C ARG A 293 1.88 8.55 -16.41
N PRO A 294 1.48 7.44 -15.78
CA PRO A 294 1.30 7.38 -14.32
C PRO A 294 2.61 7.55 -13.54
N LEU A 295 2.58 8.22 -12.38
CA LEU A 295 3.73 8.36 -11.46
C LEU A 295 4.37 7.02 -11.07
N LYS A 296 3.58 5.94 -10.98
CA LYS A 296 4.09 4.58 -10.66
C LYS A 296 5.07 4.01 -11.70
N GLU A 297 5.13 4.58 -12.90
CA GLU A 297 6.10 4.17 -13.92
C GLU A 297 7.48 4.81 -13.72
N ILE A 298 7.62 5.76 -12.78
CA ILE A 298 8.91 6.32 -12.41
C ILE A 298 9.67 5.26 -11.59
N PRO A 299 10.91 4.90 -11.99
CA PRO A 299 11.76 4.04 -11.16
C PRO A 299 11.89 4.65 -9.77
N LYS A 300 11.67 3.87 -8.71
CA LYS A 300 11.76 4.35 -7.33
C LYS A 300 13.13 5.00 -7.11
N ALA A 301 13.18 6.32 -7.04
CA ALA A 301 14.37 7.05 -6.62
C ALA A 301 14.54 6.84 -5.10
N PRO A 302 15.78 6.86 -4.58
CA PRO A 302 16.05 6.76 -3.14
C PRO A 302 15.54 7.97 -2.33
N VAL A 303 15.00 8.99 -3.00
CA VAL A 303 14.49 10.20 -2.35
C VAL A 303 12.97 10.18 -2.34
N THR A 304 12.40 10.01 -1.14
CA THR A 304 10.97 9.88 -0.88
C THR A 304 10.31 11.25 -0.83
N TYR A 305 10.16 11.92 -1.97
CA TYR A 305 9.24 13.06 -2.08
C TYR A 305 7.90 12.56 -2.64
N GLN A 306 6.80 12.85 -1.95
CA GLN A 306 5.47 12.72 -2.53
C GLN A 306 5.30 13.85 -3.55
N THR A 307 5.69 13.60 -4.80
CA THR A 307 5.47 14.54 -5.90
C THR A 307 4.07 14.34 -6.47
N VAL A 308 3.32 15.43 -6.60
CA VAL A 308 1.96 15.43 -7.15
C VAL A 308 1.98 15.33 -8.67
N SER A 309 3.09 15.75 -9.30
CA SER A 309 3.42 15.57 -10.71
C SER A 309 4.93 15.71 -10.90
N CYS A 310 5.47 15.22 -12.03
CA CYS A 310 6.82 15.57 -12.46
C CYS A 310 7.02 15.33 -13.96
N THR A 311 8.16 15.75 -14.50
CA THR A 311 8.54 15.55 -15.90
C THR A 311 10.03 15.25 -16.03
N ASN A 312 10.39 14.53 -17.09
CA ASN A 312 11.78 14.27 -17.48
C ASN A 312 12.19 15.01 -18.76
N GLY A 313 11.44 16.05 -19.14
CA GLY A 313 11.64 16.80 -20.38
C GLY A 313 11.02 16.15 -21.63
N LYS A 314 10.70 14.85 -21.60
CA LYS A 314 10.07 14.12 -22.72
C LYS A 314 8.69 13.58 -22.38
N LYS A 315 8.48 13.22 -21.11
CA LYS A 315 7.26 12.62 -20.59
C LYS A 315 6.84 13.36 -19.33
N ILE A 316 5.53 13.54 -19.20
CA ILE A 316 4.90 14.09 -18.00
C ILE A 316 4.29 12.92 -17.21
N PHE A 317 4.55 12.89 -15.91
CA PHE A 317 4.07 11.88 -15.00
C PHE A 317 3.05 12.46 -14.02
N LEU A 318 1.87 11.85 -13.96
CA LEU A 318 0.72 12.31 -13.16
C LEU A 318 0.17 11.16 -12.29
N PRO A 319 -0.61 11.46 -11.23
CA PRO A 319 -1.22 10.44 -10.39
C PRO A 319 -2.15 9.54 -11.21
N ALA A 320 -2.18 8.24 -10.91
CA ALA A 320 -3.07 7.31 -11.62
C ALA A 320 -4.55 7.65 -11.41
N GLU A 321 -4.87 8.23 -10.27
CA GLU A 321 -6.20 8.67 -9.84
C GLU A 321 -6.07 10.07 -9.21
N MET A 322 -7.00 10.98 -9.53
CA MET A 322 -7.03 12.35 -9.00
C MET A 322 -8.22 12.55 -8.06
N GLU A 323 -7.94 13.06 -6.87
CA GLU A 323 -8.92 13.16 -5.78
C GLU A 323 -8.84 14.48 -4.97
N LEU A 324 -8.17 15.50 -5.51
CA LEU A 324 -7.99 16.79 -4.83
C LEU A 324 -9.29 17.62 -4.75
N GLY A 325 -10.14 17.51 -5.78
CA GLY A 325 -11.40 18.23 -5.90
C GLY A 325 -12.60 17.49 -5.31
N ALA A 326 -13.68 18.24 -5.09
CA ALA A 326 -14.97 17.72 -4.62
C ALA A 326 -15.75 17.02 -5.73
N THR A 327 -15.46 17.31 -7.01
CA THR A 327 -16.16 16.72 -8.16
C THR A 327 -15.20 16.09 -9.18
N VAL A 328 -15.70 15.16 -10.00
CA VAL A 328 -14.93 14.58 -11.12
C VAL A 328 -14.38 15.69 -12.02
N LYS A 329 -15.23 16.66 -12.38
CA LYS A 329 -14.86 17.75 -13.29
C LYS A 329 -13.74 18.64 -12.74
N GLU A 330 -13.73 18.88 -11.43
CA GLU A 330 -12.60 19.56 -10.77
C GLU A 330 -11.33 18.70 -10.86
N ASN A 331 -11.43 17.40 -10.58
CA ASN A 331 -10.32 16.45 -10.70
C ASN A 331 -9.76 16.31 -12.13
N GLU A 332 -10.63 16.37 -13.15
CA GLU A 332 -10.20 16.47 -14.55
C GLU A 332 -9.45 17.78 -14.84
N ASN A 333 -9.90 18.88 -14.23
CA ASN A 333 -9.24 20.18 -14.37
C ASN A 333 -7.87 20.20 -13.67
N TYR A 334 -7.75 19.57 -12.50
CA TYR A 334 -6.47 19.39 -11.79
C TYR A 334 -5.45 18.68 -12.68
N TYR A 335 -5.84 17.61 -13.41
CA TYR A 335 -4.92 16.97 -14.36
C TYR A 335 -4.40 17.93 -15.43
N ARG A 336 -5.26 18.78 -15.99
CA ARG A 336 -4.84 19.76 -17.01
C ARG A 336 -3.88 20.81 -16.44
N LEU A 337 -4.12 21.22 -15.19
CA LEU A 337 -3.31 22.23 -14.51
C LEU A 337 -1.94 21.66 -14.13
N LEU A 338 -1.87 20.44 -13.58
CA LEU A 338 -0.59 19.76 -13.34
C LEU A 338 0.16 19.50 -14.64
N ALA A 339 -0.49 18.95 -15.67
CA ALA A 339 0.15 18.74 -16.96
C ALA A 339 0.66 20.04 -17.59
N GLY A 340 -0.07 21.15 -17.43
CA GLY A 340 0.34 22.45 -17.92
C GLY A 340 1.51 23.07 -17.12
N LEU A 341 1.61 22.80 -15.81
CA LEU A 341 2.74 23.20 -14.98
C LEU A 341 4.02 22.48 -15.41
N GLU A 342 3.94 21.16 -15.57
CA GLU A 342 5.06 20.35 -16.05
C GLU A 342 5.47 20.72 -17.48
N LEU A 343 4.51 21.07 -18.33
CA LEU A 343 4.79 21.59 -19.66
C LEU A 343 5.51 22.95 -19.60
N ALA A 344 5.16 23.82 -18.66
CA ALA A 344 5.81 25.11 -18.51
C ALA A 344 7.30 24.97 -18.19
N ALA A 345 7.70 23.96 -17.41
CA ALA A 345 9.11 23.64 -17.19
C ALA A 345 9.82 23.27 -18.52
N ILE A 346 9.16 22.50 -19.38
CA ILE A 346 9.71 22.14 -20.70
C ILE A 346 9.84 23.40 -21.59
N GLU A 347 8.79 24.22 -21.66
CA GLU A 347 8.77 25.47 -22.45
C GLU A 347 9.80 26.49 -21.94
N ALA A 348 10.00 26.55 -20.63
CA ALA A 348 11.01 27.38 -19.99
C ALA A 348 12.43 26.84 -20.17
N GLN A 349 12.62 25.73 -20.89
CA GLN A 349 13.92 25.11 -21.17
C GLN A 349 14.64 24.57 -19.91
N SER A 350 13.88 24.12 -18.90
CA SER A 350 14.41 23.53 -17.65
C SER A 350 15.23 22.24 -17.85
N PHE A 351 15.30 21.70 -19.06
CA PHE A 351 16.00 20.44 -19.37
C PHE A 351 17.09 20.59 -20.42
N SER A 352 17.44 21.83 -20.80
CA SER A 352 18.49 22.11 -21.80
C SER A 352 19.81 22.57 -21.19
N PHE A 353 20.01 22.37 -19.88
CA PHE A 353 21.27 22.71 -19.23
C PHE A 353 22.40 21.84 -19.78
N ASP A 354 23.49 22.51 -20.15
CA ASP A 354 24.72 21.91 -20.65
C ASP A 354 25.87 22.35 -19.73
N LEU A 355 26.46 21.37 -19.04
CA LEU A 355 27.52 21.64 -18.07
C LEU A 355 28.78 22.19 -18.75
N MET A 356 29.12 21.70 -19.93
CA MET A 356 30.30 22.14 -20.67
C MET A 356 30.15 23.57 -21.14
N GLN A 357 28.98 23.93 -21.67
CA GLN A 357 28.68 25.29 -22.08
C GLN A 357 28.72 26.28 -20.89
N TRP A 358 28.21 25.86 -19.73
CA TRP A 358 28.29 26.64 -18.50
C TRP A 358 29.75 26.87 -18.06
N GLN A 359 30.58 25.81 -18.04
CA GLN A 359 32.00 25.91 -17.68
C GLN A 359 32.77 26.85 -18.62
N HIS A 360 32.55 26.74 -19.93
CA HIS A 360 33.14 27.65 -20.91
C HIS A 360 32.74 29.11 -20.66
N SER A 361 31.48 29.35 -20.28
CA SER A 361 30.97 30.70 -19.99
C SER A 361 31.60 31.29 -18.73
N CYS A 362 31.82 30.49 -17.68
CA CYS A 362 32.53 30.91 -16.48
C CYS A 362 33.99 31.28 -16.77
N GLN A 363 34.68 30.45 -17.56
CA GLN A 363 36.07 30.71 -17.98
C GLN A 363 36.18 32.00 -18.80
N ALA A 364 35.27 32.19 -19.76
CA ALA A 364 35.23 33.41 -20.58
C ALA A 364 34.93 34.67 -19.75
N SER A 365 34.17 34.53 -18.65
CA SER A 365 33.79 35.64 -17.76
C SER A 365 34.77 35.85 -16.60
N GLY A 366 35.86 35.06 -16.52
CA GLY A 366 36.84 35.12 -15.43
C GLY A 366 36.29 34.67 -14.07
N MET A 367 35.15 33.98 -14.02
CA MET A 367 34.58 33.45 -12.78
C MET A 367 35.25 32.13 -12.43
N ALA A 368 35.61 31.97 -11.15
CA ALA A 368 36.13 30.71 -10.64
C ALA A 368 35.04 29.63 -10.64
N THR A 369 35.32 28.48 -11.24
CA THR A 369 34.44 27.30 -11.13
C THR A 369 34.58 26.67 -9.74
N PRO A 370 33.47 26.25 -9.10
CA PRO A 370 33.52 25.54 -7.83
C PRO A 370 34.41 24.30 -7.97
N MET A 371 35.31 24.10 -7.00
CA MET A 371 36.13 22.91 -6.93
C MET A 371 35.41 21.86 -6.07
N PRO A 372 35.40 20.58 -6.50
CA PRO A 372 34.78 19.51 -5.73
C PRO A 372 35.39 19.43 -4.32
N GLY A 373 34.53 19.34 -3.30
CA GLY A 373 34.95 19.18 -1.91
C GLY A 373 35.65 17.84 -1.68
N LYS A 374 36.59 17.76 -0.72
CA LYS A 374 37.37 16.53 -0.43
C LYS A 374 36.55 15.32 0.03
N ASN A 375 35.26 15.48 0.33
CA ASN A 375 34.36 14.44 0.86
C ASN A 375 33.35 13.94 -0.18
N GLN A 376 33.78 13.69 -1.42
CA GLN A 376 32.91 13.12 -2.46
C GLN A 376 32.76 11.60 -2.31
N GLN A 377 31.80 11.16 -1.50
CA GLN A 377 31.30 9.79 -1.54
C GLN A 377 29.78 9.82 -1.54
N THR A 378 29.20 10.03 -2.72
CA THR A 378 27.82 9.64 -3.09
C THR A 378 27.66 9.94 -4.57
N ILE A 379 28.37 9.16 -5.40
CA ILE A 379 28.02 9.07 -6.81
C ILE A 379 26.60 8.47 -6.84
N PRO A 380 25.61 9.13 -7.43
CA PRO A 380 24.25 8.60 -7.47
C PRO A 380 24.24 7.27 -8.24
N SER A 381 23.20 6.47 -7.98
CA SER A 381 22.86 5.22 -8.68
C SER A 381 23.23 5.24 -10.17
N GLU A 382 23.67 4.11 -10.74
CA GLU A 382 24.06 3.97 -12.16
C GLU A 382 23.09 4.62 -13.16
N ALA A 383 21.81 4.74 -12.80
CA ALA A 383 20.76 5.41 -13.56
C ALA A 383 21.02 6.91 -13.85
N PHE A 384 21.87 7.59 -13.06
CA PHE A 384 22.08 9.05 -13.13
C PHE A 384 23.49 9.44 -13.59
N ARG A 385 24.30 8.46 -14.01
CA ARG A 385 25.71 8.62 -14.40
C ARG A 385 25.96 9.58 -15.59
N PHE A 386 24.89 10.03 -16.27
CA PHE A 386 24.95 10.83 -17.49
C PHE A 386 24.13 12.15 -17.42
N SER A 387 23.82 12.65 -16.22
CA SER A 387 23.08 13.92 -16.07
C SER A 387 24.03 15.08 -15.76
N ASP A 388 23.99 16.11 -16.60
CA ASP A 388 24.76 17.35 -16.43
C ASP A 388 24.40 18.09 -15.12
N TYR A 389 23.15 17.98 -14.66
CA TYR A 389 22.72 18.53 -13.37
C TYR A 389 23.41 17.87 -12.18
N TYR A 390 23.45 16.54 -12.13
CA TYR A 390 24.12 15.84 -11.04
C TYR A 390 25.63 16.08 -11.06
N ALA A 391 26.23 16.13 -12.25
CA ALA A 391 27.63 16.51 -12.41
C ALA A 391 27.89 17.96 -11.94
N PHE A 392 26.97 18.89 -12.20
CA PHE A 392 27.02 20.26 -11.69
C PHE A 392 26.93 20.32 -10.17
N PHE A 393 25.95 19.64 -9.54
CA PHE A 393 25.79 19.65 -8.07
C PHE A 393 26.99 19.03 -7.35
N ALA A 394 27.64 18.03 -7.96
CA ALA A 394 28.86 17.43 -7.43
C ALA A 394 30.05 18.41 -7.33
N LEU A 395 30.02 19.55 -8.04
CA LEU A 395 31.06 20.59 -7.94
C LEU A 395 31.00 21.37 -6.62
N PHE A 396 29.89 21.26 -5.86
CA PHE A 396 29.69 22.00 -4.62
C PHE A 396 30.11 21.17 -3.40
N PRO A 397 30.53 21.82 -2.28
CA PRO A 397 30.86 21.12 -1.04
C PRO A 397 29.70 20.32 -0.43
N HIS A 398 28.46 20.74 -0.70
CA HIS A 398 27.23 20.11 -0.25
C HIS A 398 26.26 19.91 -1.44
N PRO A 399 26.40 18.82 -2.22
CA PRO A 399 25.61 18.59 -3.42
C PRO A 399 24.09 18.60 -3.20
N ASP A 400 23.61 17.98 -2.11
CA ASP A 400 22.18 17.95 -1.78
C ASP A 400 21.60 19.33 -1.51
N LEU A 401 22.38 20.23 -0.90
CA LEU A 401 21.96 21.61 -0.67
C LEU A 401 21.95 22.41 -1.97
N ALA A 402 22.95 22.19 -2.84
CA ALA A 402 23.00 22.81 -4.16
C ALA A 402 21.79 22.39 -5.03
N GLU A 403 21.43 21.11 -5.01
CA GLU A 403 20.23 20.59 -5.69
C GLU A 403 18.96 21.26 -5.16
N LYS A 404 18.78 21.35 -3.84
CA LYS A 404 17.61 22.00 -3.22
C LYS A 404 17.50 23.49 -3.60
N LEU A 405 18.62 24.23 -3.53
CA LEU A 405 18.64 25.65 -3.89
C LEU A 405 18.39 25.87 -5.38
N PHE A 406 18.94 25.00 -6.23
CA PHE A 406 18.69 25.02 -7.67
C PHE A 406 17.20 24.78 -7.95
N ASN A 407 16.60 23.74 -7.36
CA ASN A 407 15.19 23.44 -7.55
C ASN A 407 14.28 24.60 -7.08
N LEU A 408 14.63 25.29 -5.99
CA LEU A 408 13.91 26.48 -5.53
C LEU A 408 14.01 27.65 -6.52
N ALA A 409 15.22 27.94 -7.01
CA ALA A 409 15.44 28.98 -8.01
C ALA A 409 14.71 28.65 -9.32
N GLU A 410 14.73 27.38 -9.73
CA GLU A 410 14.09 26.90 -10.94
C GLU A 410 12.57 26.96 -10.84
N PHE A 411 11.99 26.58 -9.70
CA PHE A 411 10.57 26.74 -9.44
C PHE A 411 10.14 28.22 -9.56
N SER A 412 10.93 29.13 -9.00
CA SER A 412 10.69 30.58 -9.08
C SER A 412 10.75 31.08 -10.53
N ARG A 413 11.75 30.61 -11.30
CA ARG A 413 11.91 30.96 -12.72
C ARG A 413 10.73 30.48 -13.57
N ILE A 414 10.26 29.25 -13.34
CA ILE A 414 9.09 28.68 -14.02
C ILE A 414 7.83 29.46 -13.65
N HIS A 415 7.68 29.86 -12.38
CA HIS A 415 6.56 30.67 -11.94
C HIS A 415 6.55 32.05 -12.62
N SER A 416 7.68 32.78 -12.64
CA SER A 416 7.80 34.03 -13.40
C SER A 416 7.53 33.86 -14.90
N PHE A 417 7.97 32.76 -15.51
CA PHE A 417 7.64 32.43 -16.89
C PHE A 417 6.11 32.27 -17.08
N LEU A 418 5.45 31.54 -16.18
CA LEU A 418 3.99 31.38 -16.20
C LEU A 418 3.25 32.71 -16.03
N GLU A 419 3.67 33.60 -15.13
CA GLU A 419 3.06 34.91 -14.94
C GLU A 419 3.17 35.79 -16.19
N CYS A 420 4.34 35.79 -16.83
CA CYS A 420 4.61 36.61 -18.02
C CYS A 420 3.83 36.12 -19.25
N TYR A 421 3.87 34.82 -19.54
CA TYR A 421 3.35 34.27 -20.79
C TYR A 421 1.93 33.70 -20.67
N TYR A 422 1.52 33.29 -19.46
CA TYR A 422 0.24 32.63 -19.20
C TYR A 422 -0.43 33.11 -17.89
N PRO A 423 -0.68 34.42 -17.70
CA PRO A 423 -1.14 34.97 -16.43
C PRO A 423 -2.45 34.37 -15.91
N GLY A 424 -3.39 34.04 -16.80
CA GLY A 424 -4.66 33.38 -16.42
C GLY A 424 -4.51 31.90 -16.04
N PHE A 425 -3.41 31.26 -16.43
CA PHE A 425 -3.04 29.92 -15.99
C PHE A 425 -2.30 29.99 -14.65
N ALA A 426 -1.35 30.91 -14.49
CA ALA A 426 -0.61 31.13 -13.24
C ALA A 426 -1.54 31.30 -12.03
N ARG A 427 -2.53 32.20 -12.13
CA ARG A 427 -3.55 32.40 -11.07
C ARG A 427 -4.33 31.13 -10.72
N ARG A 428 -4.58 30.25 -11.70
CA ARG A 428 -5.30 28.99 -11.47
C ARG A 428 -4.41 27.93 -10.84
N VAL A 429 -3.12 27.92 -11.14
CA VAL A 429 -2.15 27.04 -10.50
C VAL A 429 -1.95 27.44 -9.04
N GLU A 430 -1.87 28.74 -8.73
CA GLU A 430 -1.72 29.24 -7.35
C GLU A 430 -2.85 28.81 -6.41
N LEU A 431 -4.10 28.84 -6.91
CA LEU A 431 -5.26 28.34 -6.16
C LEU A 431 -5.15 26.86 -5.78
N ILE A 432 -4.29 26.11 -6.48
CA ILE A 432 -4.13 24.67 -6.34
C ILE A 432 -2.87 24.34 -5.54
N THR A 433 -1.76 25.02 -5.83
CA THR A 433 -0.51 24.85 -5.10
C THR A 433 -0.58 25.43 -3.68
N GLY A 434 -1.41 26.45 -3.43
CA GLY A 434 -1.72 26.92 -2.09
C GLY A 434 -2.54 25.93 -1.24
N ALA A 435 -3.12 24.89 -1.85
CA ALA A 435 -3.82 23.80 -1.18
C ALA A 435 -2.97 22.52 -1.05
N LEU A 436 -1.74 22.51 -1.57
CA LEU A 436 -0.79 21.41 -1.38
C LEU A 436 -0.08 21.59 -0.02
N PRO A 437 0.23 20.49 0.70
CA PRO A 437 0.94 20.58 1.97
C PRO A 437 2.28 21.32 1.78
N PRO A 438 2.68 22.16 2.76
CA PRO A 438 3.95 22.86 2.67
C PRO A 438 5.09 21.85 2.53
N LEU A 439 6.07 22.18 1.70
CA LEU A 439 7.32 21.43 1.65
C LEU A 439 7.88 21.32 3.08
N PRO A 440 8.36 20.14 3.51
CA PRO A 440 8.84 19.95 4.87
C PRO A 440 9.94 20.96 5.19
N ASP A 441 9.84 21.57 6.38
CA ASP A 441 10.71 22.61 6.92
C ASP A 441 12.17 22.42 6.49
N ALA A 442 12.58 23.21 5.49
CA ALA A 442 13.98 23.43 5.22
C ALA A 442 14.49 24.37 6.31
N ALA A 443 15.03 23.77 7.37
CA ALA A 443 15.64 24.40 8.52
C ALA A 443 16.23 25.80 8.24
N SER A 444 15.95 26.69 9.19
CA SER A 444 16.25 28.13 9.37
C SER A 444 17.59 28.70 8.88
N ALA A 445 18.51 27.91 8.34
CA ALA A 445 19.73 28.38 7.67
C ALA A 445 19.54 28.62 6.16
N GLY A 446 18.50 28.04 5.55
CA GLY A 446 18.23 28.16 4.11
C GLY A 446 17.53 29.47 3.70
N GLU A 447 16.76 30.08 4.59
CA GLU A 447 15.94 31.27 4.27
C GLU A 447 16.78 32.52 3.97
N GLU A 448 17.82 32.82 4.75
CA GLU A 448 18.68 33.98 4.47
C GLU A 448 19.49 33.81 3.18
N LEU A 449 19.96 32.59 2.90
CA LEU A 449 20.73 32.28 1.69
C LEU A 449 19.83 32.26 0.45
N ALA A 450 18.62 31.69 0.55
CA ALA A 450 17.61 31.73 -0.49
C ALA A 450 17.16 33.16 -0.78
N ARG A 451 16.96 33.98 0.26
CA ARG A 451 16.62 35.41 0.11
C ARG A 451 17.76 36.22 -0.50
N TYR A 452 19.01 35.92 -0.13
CA TYR A 452 20.20 36.55 -0.70
C TYR A 452 20.39 36.19 -2.19
N LEU A 453 20.19 34.93 -2.56
CA LEU A 453 20.24 34.48 -3.96
C LEU A 453 19.06 35.01 -4.78
N TYR A 454 17.85 35.08 -4.19
CA TYR A 454 16.68 35.71 -4.79
C TYR A 454 16.91 37.19 -5.11
N MET A 455 17.48 37.95 -4.16
CA MET A 455 17.86 39.36 -4.39
C MET A 455 18.91 39.52 -5.50
N GLN A 456 19.88 38.60 -5.61
CA GLN A 456 20.90 38.61 -6.66
C GLN A 456 20.34 38.28 -8.05
N MET A 457 19.41 37.32 -8.14
CA MET A 457 18.78 36.90 -9.41
C MET A 457 17.77 37.94 -9.93
N VAL A 458 16.95 38.53 -9.05
CA VAL A 458 16.04 39.63 -9.41
C VAL A 458 16.82 40.86 -9.87
N SER A 459 18.02 41.09 -9.34
CA SER A 459 18.90 42.19 -9.75
C SER A 459 19.69 41.94 -11.04
N SER A 460 19.73 40.70 -11.54
CA SER A 460 20.43 40.32 -12.77
C SER A 460 19.50 40.08 -13.97
N CYS A 461 18.18 40.05 -13.77
CA CYS A 461 17.20 40.22 -14.83
C CYS A 461 17.05 41.71 -15.23
N GLY A 462 18.03 42.22 -15.97
CA GLY A 462 17.84 43.42 -16.78
C GLY A 462 16.80 43.17 -17.90
N PRO A 463 16.22 44.22 -18.51
CA PRO A 463 15.19 44.07 -19.52
C PRO A 463 15.76 43.40 -20.78
N HIS A 464 15.48 42.11 -20.96
CA HIS A 464 15.75 41.43 -22.22
C HIS A 464 14.69 41.80 -23.25
N GLU A 465 14.82 42.98 -23.83
CA GLU A 465 14.43 43.17 -25.23
C GLU A 465 15.36 42.30 -26.10
N ARG A 466 14.80 41.26 -26.74
CA ARG A 466 14.95 40.97 -28.19
C ARG A 466 14.37 39.60 -28.57
N ARG A 467 13.33 39.68 -29.40
CA ARG A 467 13.02 38.82 -30.57
C ARG A 467 12.86 37.32 -30.34
N LEU A 468 11.62 36.93 -30.04
CA LEU A 468 11.02 35.77 -30.72
C LEU A 468 10.14 36.32 -31.85
N ASN A 469 10.67 36.29 -33.07
CA ASN A 469 9.82 36.34 -34.26
C ASN A 469 9.05 35.01 -34.30
N LEU A 470 7.80 35.04 -33.87
CA LEU A 470 6.82 34.04 -34.26
C LEU A 470 6.34 34.39 -35.68
N PRO A 471 6.13 33.41 -36.58
CA PRO A 471 5.32 33.63 -37.77
C PRO A 471 3.86 33.97 -37.42
#